data_AF-A0A2M6ZEA2-F1
#
_entry.id   AF-A0A2M6ZEA2-F1
#
_cell.length_a   1.000
_cell.length_b   1.000
_cell.length_c   1.000
_cell.angle_alpha   90.00
_cell.angle_beta   90.00
_cell.angle_gamma   90.00
#
_symmetry.space_group_name_H-M   'P 1'
#
loop_
_entity.id
_entity.type
_entity.pdbx_description
1 polymer ?
#
loop_
_entity_poly.entity_id
_entity_poly.type
_entity_poly.pdbx_seq_one_letter_code
_entity_poly.pdbx_strand_id
1 'polypeptide(L)' 'MKKPNSNNCTWFDGFVTCKDRERLHGHKGAVVWFTGLSASGKSTIA' A
#
# COMPACT_ATOMS: atom_id res chain seq x y z
N MET A 1 -30.62 -25.27 12.43
CA MET A 1 -29.39 -24.82 13.12
C MET A 1 -28.49 -24.10 12.11
N LYS A 2 -28.14 -22.83 12.35
CA LYS A 2 -27.32 -22.02 11.43
C LYS A 2 -25.84 -22.29 11.73
N LYS A 3 -25.05 -22.65 10.71
CA LYS A 3 -23.61 -22.95 10.84
C LYS A 3 -22.85 -21.67 11.24
N PRO A 4 -21.93 -21.68 12.22
CA PRO A 4 -21.14 -20.50 12.54
C PRO A 4 -20.22 -20.18 11.36
N ASN A 5 -20.24 -18.93 10.92
CA ASN A 5 -19.37 -18.45 9.84
C ASN A 5 -17.95 -18.35 10.40
N SER A 6 -16.97 -18.99 9.78
CA SER A 6 -15.57 -19.05 10.26
C SER A 6 -14.76 -17.76 10.03
N ASN A 7 -15.42 -16.65 9.71
CA ASN A 7 -14.79 -15.39 9.32
C ASN A 7 -14.80 -14.39 10.48
N ASN A 8 -14.00 -14.66 11.50
CA ASN A 8 -13.82 -13.80 12.68
C ASN A 8 -12.88 -12.61 12.43
N CYS A 9 -12.47 -12.39 11.18
CA CYS A 9 -11.64 -11.27 10.80
C CYS A 9 -12.51 -10.20 10.13
N THR A 10 -12.40 -8.97 10.61
CA THR A 10 -13.03 -7.80 10.00
C THR A 10 -11.95 -6.84 9.56
N TRP A 11 -12.20 -6.16 8.44
CA TRP A 11 -11.30 -5.11 7.97
C TRP A 11 -11.42 -3.89 8.89
N PHE A 12 -10.30 -3.29 9.26
CA PHE A 12 -10.25 -2.04 10.00
C PHE A 12 -9.68 -0.95 9.10
N ASP A 13 -10.48 0.07 8.80
CA ASP A 13 -10.13 1.13 7.84
C ASP A 13 -9.07 2.12 8.37
N GLY A 14 -8.73 2.05 9.66
CA GLY A 14 -7.83 3.01 10.30
C GLY A 14 -8.48 4.38 10.48
N PHE A 15 -7.74 5.30 11.13
CA PHE A 15 -8.22 6.66 11.39
C PHE A 15 -7.83 7.66 10.29
N VAL A 16 -6.89 7.31 9.41
CA VAL A 16 -6.34 8.20 8.38
C VAL A 16 -6.41 7.52 7.02
N THR A 17 -7.20 8.10 6.11
CA THR A 17 -7.38 7.57 4.77
C THR A 17 -6.22 7.94 3.84
N CYS A 18 -6.17 7.32 2.66
CA CYS A 18 -5.24 7.74 1.62
C CYS A 18 -5.50 9.19 1.20
N LYS A 19 -6.77 9.59 1.03
CA LYS A 19 -7.16 10.94 0.63
C LYS A 19 -6.71 12.01 1.62
N ASP A 20 -6.75 11.71 2.92
CA ASP A 20 -6.28 12.65 3.96
C ASP A 20 -4.79 12.95 3.80
N ARG A 21 -3.97 11.91 3.56
CA ARG A 21 -2.53 12.04 3.32
C ARG A 21 -2.23 12.78 2.02
N GLU A 22 -2.96 12.48 0.95
CA GLU A 22 -2.79 13.15 -0.35
C GLU A 22 -3.15 14.64 -0.27
N ARG A 23 -4.23 14.99 0.43
CA ARG A 23 -4.62 16.38 0.67
C ARG A 23 -3.56 17.13 1.48
N LEU A 24 -3.02 16.51 2.53
CA LEU A 24 -2.00 17.13 3.39
C LEU A 24 -0.70 17.40 2.63
N HIS A 25 -0.24 16.44 1.80
CA HIS A 25 1.03 16.56 1.07
C HIS A 25 0.91 17.17 -0.33
N GLY A 26 -0.30 17.44 -0.81
CA GLY A 26 -0.56 18.06 -2.12
C GLY A 26 -0.26 17.17 -3.33
N HIS A 27 -0.03 15.87 -3.15
CA HIS A 27 0.27 14.93 -4.23
C HIS A 27 -0.20 13.50 -3.89
N LYS A 28 -0.32 12.65 -4.92
CA LYS A 28 -0.68 11.23 -4.77
C LYS A 28 0.54 10.38 -4.43
N GLY A 29 0.34 9.34 -3.63
CA GLY A 29 1.36 8.31 -3.42
C GLY A 29 1.56 7.45 -4.68
N ALA A 30 2.80 7.06 -4.95
CA ALA A 30 3.14 6.16 -6.05
C ALA A 30 4.27 5.22 -5.64
N VAL A 31 4.36 4.06 -6.31
CA VAL A 31 5.47 3.12 -6.15
C VAL A 31 6.23 3.05 -7.47
N VAL A 32 7.52 3.34 -7.44
CA VAL A 32 8.43 3.12 -8.57
C VAL A 32 9.28 1.90 -8.26
N TRP A 33 9.00 0.79 -8.94
CA TRP A 33 9.66 -0.49 -8.68
C TRP A 33 10.72 -0.77 -9.75
N PHE A 34 11.99 -0.45 -9.44
CA PHE A 34 13.10 -0.72 -10.35
C PHE A 34 13.40 -2.22 -10.44
N THR A 35 13.35 -2.77 -11.65
CA THR A 35 13.75 -4.16 -11.94
C THR A 35 14.83 -4.19 -13.01
N GLY A 36 15.61 -5.26 -13.04
CA GLY A 36 16.72 -5.41 -13.97
C GLY A 36 17.84 -6.30 -13.44
N LEU A 37 18.74 -6.70 -14.34
CA LEU A 37 19.88 -7.57 -14.05
C LEU A 37 20.84 -6.96 -13.01
N SER A 38 21.69 -7.80 -12.41
CA SER A 38 22.77 -7.29 -11.53
C SER A 38 23.63 -6.26 -12.27
N ALA A 39 24.10 -5.24 -11.56
CA ALA A 39 24.85 -4.09 -12.10
C ALA A 39 24.12 -3.22 -13.15
N SER A 40 22.81 -3.38 -13.37
CA SER A 40 22.02 -2.50 -14.27
C SER A 40 21.75 -1.08 -13.74
N GLY A 41 22.36 -0.70 -12.62
CA GLY A 41 22.24 0.66 -12.04
C GLY A 41 20.99 0.95 -11.20
N LYS A 42 20.17 -0.05 -10.84
CA LYS A 42 18.93 0.16 -10.04
C LYS A 42 19.15 0.98 -8.77
N SER A 43 20.18 0.62 -7.99
CA SER A 43 20.54 1.31 -6.74
C SER A 43 21.32 2.60 -6.95
N THR A 44 21.80 2.88 -8.17
CA THR A 44 22.48 4.14 -8.49
C THR A 44 21.48 5.24 -8.84
N ILE A 45 20.30 4.85 -9.34
CA ILE A 45 19.23 5.79 -9.74
C ILE A 45 18.29 6.12 -8.57
N ALA A 46 17.98 5.13 -7.72
CA ALA A 46 17.11 5.29 -6.55
C ALA A 46 17.78 6.13 -5.44
#